data_AF-A0A5U0QV30-F1
#
_entry.id   AF-A0A5U0QV30-F1
#
_cell.length_a   1.000
_cell.length_b   1.000
_cell.length_c   1.000
_cell.angle_alpha   90.00
_cell.angle_beta   90.00
_cell.angle_gamma   90.00
#
_symmetry.space_group_name_H-M   'P 1'
#
loop_
_entity.id
_entity.type
_entity.pdbx_description
1 polymer ?
#
loop_
_entity_poly.entity_id
_entity_poly.type
_entity_poly.pdbx_seq_one_letter_code
_entity_poly.pdbx_strand_id
1 'polypeptide(L)' 'MTTVTVKSVHNARYNEDNTISADVQFSDDGMSLPYTASAGDTTDYGRQLYADLVAGKYGTVTPFTVTPDMLTTARQAKHT' A
#
# COMPACT_ATOMS: atom_id res chain seq x y z
N MET A 1 -11.63 8.14 22.84
CA MET A 1 -11.25 7.45 21.60
C MET A 1 -9.74 7.49 21.53
N THR A 2 -9.08 6.35 21.52
CA THR A 2 -7.62 6.28 21.39
C THR A 2 -7.29 6.47 19.91
N THR A 3 -6.51 7.50 19.57
CA THR A 3 -6.09 7.73 18.19
C THR A 3 -5.07 6.67 17.80
N VAL A 4 -5.38 5.84 16.79
CA VAL A 4 -4.43 4.89 16.20
C VAL A 4 -3.43 5.68 15.35
N THR A 5 -2.14 5.52 15.62
CA THR A 5 -1.05 6.19 14.89
C THR A 5 -0.08 5.18 14.29
N VAL A 6 0.51 5.52 13.14
CA VAL A 6 1.55 4.73 12.48
C VAL A 6 2.89 4.89 13.21
N LYS A 7 3.46 3.79 13.70
CA LYS A 7 4.79 3.78 14.36
C LYS A 7 5.93 3.51 13.39
N SER A 8 5.78 2.53 12.51
CA SER A 8 6.78 2.17 11.50
C SER A 8 6.13 1.58 10.26
N VAL A 9 6.83 1.70 9.11
CA VAL A 9 6.37 1.27 7.80
C VAL A 9 7.54 0.67 7.03
N HIS A 10 7.35 -0.50 6.43
CA HIS A 10 8.36 -1.21 5.65
C HIS A 10 7.77 -1.77 4.36
N ASN A 11 8.63 -2.09 3.39
CA ASN A 11 8.27 -2.81 2.16
C ASN A 11 7.14 -2.16 1.35
N ALA A 12 7.06 -0.83 1.38
CA ALA A 12 6.04 -0.07 0.67
C ALA A 12 6.21 -0.20 -0.85
N ARG A 13 5.13 -0.56 -1.53
CA ARG A 13 5.08 -0.73 -2.99
C ARG A 13 3.74 -0.31 -3.55
N TYR A 14 3.77 0.33 -4.72
CA TYR A 14 2.57 0.61 -5.49
C TYR A 14 1.98 -0.68 -6.04
N ASN A 15 0.66 -0.78 -5.98
CA ASN A 15 -0.13 -1.77 -6.70
C ASN A 15 -0.56 -1.23 -8.07
N GLU A 16 -1.16 -2.08 -8.88
CA GLU A 16 -1.65 -1.72 -10.23
C GLU A 16 -2.69 -0.58 -10.21
N ASP A 17 -3.49 -0.50 -9.14
CA ASP A 17 -4.59 0.44 -8.97
C ASP A 17 -4.22 1.71 -8.19
N ASN A 18 -2.91 2.04 -8.12
CA ASN A 18 -2.36 3.18 -7.38
C ASN A 18 -2.56 3.14 -5.85
N THR A 19 -3.07 2.05 -5.28
CA THR A 19 -2.97 1.80 -3.84
C THR A 19 -1.54 1.43 -3.47
N ILE A 20 -1.19 1.53 -2.18
CA ILE A 20 0.15 1.20 -1.69
C ILE A 20 0.02 0.13 -0.60
N SER A 21 0.63 -1.03 -0.83
CA SER A 21 0.75 -2.07 0.18
C SER A 21 2.07 -1.95 0.92
N ALA A 22 2.03 -2.08 2.24
CA ALA A 22 3.19 -2.00 3.12
C ALA A 22 2.99 -2.88 4.37
N ASP A 23 4.09 -3.19 5.06
CA ASP A 23 4.03 -3.74 6.41
C ASP A 23 4.03 -2.57 7.40
N VAL A 24 2.95 -2.44 8.18
CA VAL A 24 2.68 -1.29 9.03
C VAL A 24 2.53 -1.73 10.48
N GLN A 25 3.25 -1.05 11.37
CA GLN A 25 3.05 -1.19 12.80
C GLN A 25 2.20 -0.05 13.32
N PHE A 26 1.02 -0.36 13.84
CA PHE A 26 0.16 0.62 14.49
C PHE A 26 0.46 0.72 15.99
N SER A 27 -0.06 1.76 16.63
CA SER A 27 0.25 2.06 18.02
C SER A 27 -0.39 1.10 19.04
N ASP A 28 -1.44 0.39 18.63
CA ASP A 28 -2.35 -0.40 19.45
C ASP A 28 -1.98 -1.89 19.54
N ASP A 29 -1.38 -2.46 18.50
CA ASP A 29 -1.08 -3.90 18.42
C ASP A 29 0.40 -4.24 18.60
N GLY A 30 1.30 -3.27 18.40
CA GLY A 30 2.75 -3.47 18.50
C GLY A 30 3.33 -4.44 17.47
N MET A 31 2.53 -4.92 16.52
CA MET A 31 2.93 -5.88 15.48
C MET A 31 2.95 -5.18 14.12
N SER A 32 3.87 -5.57 13.24
CA SER A 32 3.85 -5.10 11.86
C SER A 32 2.94 -6.00 11.04
N LEU A 33 1.82 -5.46 10.56
CA LEU A 33 0.81 -6.18 9.79
C LEU A 33 0.72 -5.65 8.35
N PRO A 34 0.38 -6.50 7.36
CA PRO A 34 0.12 -6.05 6.01
C PRO A 34 -1.06 -5.09 5.98
N TYR A 35 -0.87 -3.92 5.34
CA TYR A 35 -1.91 -2.93 5.16
C TYR A 35 -1.85 -2.35 3.73
N THR A 36 -3.01 -2.15 3.12
CA THR A 36 -3.13 -1.51 1.81
C THR A 36 -3.79 -0.16 1.99
N ALA A 37 -3.00 0.90 1.87
CA ALA A 37 -3.45 2.28 1.99
C ALA A 37 -3.90 2.83 0.63
N SER A 38 -4.91 3.70 0.64
CA SER A 38 -5.40 4.37 -0.56
C SER A 38 -5.82 5.81 -0.27
N ALA A 39 -5.87 6.64 -1.31
CA ALA A 39 -6.41 8.01 -1.19
C ALA A 39 -7.88 8.01 -0.73
N GLY A 40 -8.63 6.96 -1.07
CA GLY A 40 -10.05 6.79 -0.73
C GLY A 40 -10.30 5.87 0.47
N ASP A 41 -9.29 5.63 1.32
CA ASP A 41 -9.44 4.74 2.49
C ASP A 41 -10.58 5.21 3.40
N THR A 42 -11.35 4.27 3.96
CA THR A 42 -12.48 4.61 4.83
C THR A 42 -12.02 5.05 6.23
N THR A 43 -10.79 4.74 6.60
CA THR A 43 -10.19 5.11 7.87
C THR A 43 -9.33 6.38 7.73
N ASP A 44 -9.39 7.25 8.73
CA ASP A 44 -8.59 8.49 8.73
C ASP A 44 -7.09 8.19 8.70
N TYR A 45 -6.65 7.19 9.46
CA TYR A 45 -5.24 6.78 9.50
C TYR A 45 -4.78 6.14 8.19
N GLY A 46 -5.65 5.43 7.45
CA GLY A 46 -5.34 4.88 6.15
C GLY A 46 -5.09 5.95 5.10
N ARG A 47 -5.94 6.99 5.05
CA ARG A 47 -5.76 8.15 4.15
C ARG A 47 -4.49 8.94 4.49
N GLN A 48 -4.22 9.15 5.79
CA GLN A 48 -3.00 9.82 6.22
C GLN A 48 -1.75 9.01 5.87
N LEU A 49 -1.77 7.70 6.10
CA LEU A 49 -0.68 6.80 5.73
C LEU A 49 -0.41 6.85 4.22
N TYR A 50 -1.46 6.84 3.38
CA TYR A 50 -1.31 6.97 1.93
C TYR A 50 -0.62 8.28 1.54
N ALA A 51 -1.07 9.42 2.09
CA ALA A 51 -0.46 10.72 1.81
C ALA A 51 1.01 10.79 2.25
N ASP A 52 1.33 10.24 3.43
CA ASP A 52 2.69 10.19 3.96
C ASP A 52 3.62 9.30 3.11
N LEU A 53 3.11 8.15 2.63
CA LEU A 53 3.83 7.25 1.72
C LEU A 53 4.12 7.93 0.37
N VAL A 54 3.13 8.58 -0.23
CA VAL A 54 3.30 9.33 -1.48
C VAL A 54 4.31 10.48 -1.31
N ALA A 55 4.30 11.14 -0.16
CA ALA A 55 5.27 12.19 0.19
C ALA A 55 6.69 11.67 0.50
N GLY A 56 6.88 10.34 0.54
CA GLY A 56 8.18 9.72 0.81
C GLY A 56 8.62 9.77 2.28
N LYS A 57 7.71 10.05 3.22
CA LYS A 57 8.01 10.14 4.67
C LYS A 57 8.67 8.87 5.22
N TYR A 58 8.32 7.72 4.65
CA TYR A 58 8.83 6.39 5.04
C TYR A 58 9.84 5.82 4.02
N GLY A 59 10.42 6.69 3.18
CA GLY A 59 11.28 6.30 2.07
C GLY A 59 10.51 6.15 0.76
N THR A 60 11.25 5.83 -0.31
CA THR A 60 10.69 5.68 -1.65
C THR A 60 9.80 4.45 -1.73
N VAL A 61 8.56 4.64 -2.17
CA VAL A 61 7.64 3.54 -2.47
C VAL A 61 8.10 2.86 -3.75
N THR A 62 8.24 1.53 -3.71
CA THR A 62 8.66 0.75 -4.87
C THR A 62 7.59 0.86 -5.98
N PRO A 63 7.94 1.26 -7.21
CA PRO A 63 6.98 1.34 -8.31
C PRO A 63 6.39 -0.01 -8.67
N PHE A 64 5.14 0.00 -9.14
CA PHE A 64 4.56 -1.17 -9.79
C PHE A 64 5.22 -1.38 -11.15
N THR A 65 5.68 -2.60 -11.43
CA THR A 65 6.25 -2.97 -12.72
C THR A 65 5.47 -4.14 -13.31
N VAL A 66 4.89 -3.92 -14.48
CA VAL A 66 4.19 -4.97 -15.23
C VAL A 66 5.18 -6.05 -15.65
N THR A 67 4.90 -7.31 -15.33
CA THR A 67 5.73 -8.43 -15.74
C THR A 67 5.28 -9.02 -17.08
N PRO A 68 6.16 -9.69 -17.83
CA PRO A 68 5.76 -10.43 -19.03
C PRO A 68 4.62 -11.43 -18.76
N ASP A 69 4.60 -12.07 -17.60
CA ASP A 69 3.55 -13.01 -17.20
C ASP A 69 2.19 -12.34 -17.04
N MET A 70 2.13 -11.14 -16.46
CA MET A 70 0.88 -10.37 -16.42
C MET A 70 0.34 -10.09 -17.84
N LEU A 71 1.23 -9.75 -18.77
CA LEU A 71 0.84 -9.49 -20.16
C LEU A 71 0.36 -10.77 -20.86
N THR A 72 0.98 -11.92 -20.61
CA THR A 72 0.54 -13.18 -21.20
C THR A 72 -0.83 -13.57 -20.67
N THR A 73 -1.06 -13.50 -19.35
CA THR A 73 -2.37 -13.74 -18.73
C THR A 73 -3.44 -12.80 -19.28
N ALA A 74 -3.15 -11.50 -19.37
CA ALA A 74 -4.11 -10.52 -19.90
C ALA A 74 -4.45 -10.77 -21.38
N ARG A 75 -3.50 -11.22 -22.21
CA ARG A 75 -3.77 -11.60 -23.61
C ARG A 75 -4.65 -12.83 -23.72
N GLN A 76 -4.39 -13.85 -22.91
CA GLN A 76 -5.19 -15.09 -22.93
C GLN A 76 -6.65 -14.82 -22.53
N ALA A 77 -6.90 -13.94 -21.56
CA ALA A 77 -8.25 -13.57 -21.14
C ALA A 77 -9.09 -12.88 -22.22
N LYS A 78 -8.47 -12.28 -23.25
CA LYS A 78 -9.18 -11.67 -24.40
C LYS A 78 -9.54 -12.67 -25.50
N HIS A 79 -8.94 -13.85 -25.47
CA HIS A 79 -9.15 -14.92 -26.44
C HIS A 79 -10.12 -16.01 -25.93
N THR A 80 -10.65 -15.83 -24.72
CA THR A 80 -11.78 -16.59 -24.13
C THR A 80 -13.09 -15.85 -24.32
#